data_AF-A0AAD0YKH3-F1
#
_entry.id   AF-A0AAD0YKH3-F1
#
_cell.length_a   1.000
_cell.length_b   1.000
_cell.length_c   1.000
_cell.angle_alpha   90.00
_cell.angle_beta   90.00
_cell.angle_gamma   90.00
#
_symmetry.space_group_name_H-M   'P 1'
#
loop_
_entity.id
_entity.type
_entity.pdbx_description
1 polymer ?
#
loop_
_entity_poly.entity_id
_entity_poly.type
_entity_poly.pdbx_seq_one_letter_code
_entity_poly.pdbx_strand_id
1 'polypeptide(L)'
;MKLNKSKNIDILIKVPVELIADKPVIYTFKNNTDQTYIIDPYGFVGKSYWELNNEVLNPINFSRGYYSREDEDCGNDLIILKPKQKIDTTLSLNYMERGIYDFSKAGKYSRIVESKHNKDNGMPSSCKQYINELEIKGYHFLEDSIVAKIPFIK
;
A
#
# COMPACT_ATOMS: atom_id res chain seq x y z
N MET A 1 10.92 1.09 10.03
CA MET A 1 9.99 2.18 10.38
C MET A 1 8.57 1.64 10.27
N LYS A 2 7.70 1.92 11.24
CA LYS A 2 6.26 1.60 11.15
C LYS A 2 5.53 2.74 10.43
N LEU A 3 4.65 2.41 9.50
CA LEU A 3 3.96 3.36 8.61
C LEU A 3 2.56 3.72 9.08
N ASN A 4 1.84 2.75 9.63
CA ASN A 4 0.45 2.86 10.02
C ASN A 4 0.30 3.12 11.52
N LYS A 5 -0.91 3.51 11.96
CA LYS A 5 -1.21 3.77 13.38
C LYS A 5 -1.90 2.60 14.10
N SER A 6 -2.42 1.61 13.37
CA SER A 6 -3.09 0.45 13.97
C SER A 6 -2.21 -0.27 15.00
N LYS A 7 -2.82 -0.75 16.08
CA LYS A 7 -2.14 -1.62 17.07
C LYS A 7 -2.22 -3.10 16.67
N ASN A 8 -3.20 -3.45 15.83
CA ASN A 8 -3.49 -4.84 15.48
C ASN A 8 -2.53 -5.36 14.43
N ILE A 9 -2.29 -4.56 13.38
CA ILE A 9 -1.35 -4.86 12.31
C ILE A 9 -0.25 -3.81 12.32
N ASP A 10 1.00 -4.24 12.19
CA ASP A 10 2.11 -3.35 11.85
C ASP A 10 2.40 -3.45 10.36
N ILE A 11 2.46 -2.30 9.68
CA ILE A 11 2.98 -2.16 8.32
C ILE A 11 4.34 -1.50 8.45
N LEU A 12 5.39 -2.26 8.20
CA LEU A 12 6.78 -1.84 8.39
C LEU A 12 7.51 -1.73 7.06
N ILE A 13 8.46 -0.81 7.00
CA ILE A 13 9.39 -0.64 5.88
C ILE A 13 10.82 -0.44 6.40
N LYS A 14 11.80 -1.00 5.70
CA LYS A 14 13.22 -0.73 5.95
C LYS A 14 13.61 0.59 5.28
N VAL A 15 14.20 1.51 6.03
CA VAL A 15 14.57 2.85 5.57
C VAL A 15 16.06 3.15 5.85
N PRO A 16 16.72 4.01 5.05
CA PRO A 16 16.21 4.58 3.80
C PRO A 16 16.03 3.50 2.72
N VAL A 17 15.04 3.71 1.85
CA VAL A 17 14.75 2.76 0.76
C VAL A 17 15.63 3.09 -0.44
N GLU A 18 16.25 2.08 -1.05
CA GLU A 18 16.98 2.29 -2.31
C GLU A 18 16.00 2.58 -3.44
N LEU A 19 16.15 3.73 -4.11
CA LEU A 19 15.31 4.15 -5.23
C LEU A 19 15.86 3.59 -6.55
N ILE A 20 15.70 2.28 -6.72
CA ILE A 20 16.09 1.56 -7.93
C ILE A 20 14.87 1.44 -8.84
N ALA A 21 15.00 1.87 -10.09
CA ALA A 21 13.94 1.69 -11.09
C ALA A 21 13.58 0.21 -11.21
N ASP A 22 12.29 -0.08 -11.34
CA ASP A 22 11.74 -1.44 -11.52
C ASP A 22 11.92 -2.42 -10.35
N LYS A 23 12.54 -1.99 -9.23
CA LYS A 23 12.59 -2.78 -7.99
C LYS A 23 11.39 -2.42 -7.10
N PRO A 24 10.48 -3.37 -6.79
CA PRO A 24 9.37 -3.08 -5.91
C PRO A 24 9.84 -2.81 -4.48
N VAL A 25 9.16 -1.89 -3.80
CA VAL A 25 9.37 -1.65 -2.37
C VAL A 25 8.70 -2.77 -1.59
N ILE A 26 9.47 -3.45 -0.75
CA ILE A 26 8.98 -4.52 0.10
C ILE A 26 8.59 -3.95 1.47
N TYR A 27 7.41 -4.32 1.91
CA TYR A 27 6.83 -3.99 3.21
C TYR A 27 6.66 -5.28 4.01
N THR A 28 6.92 -5.19 5.30
CA THR A 28 6.64 -6.27 6.24
C THR A 28 5.29 -6.01 6.89
N PHE A 29 4.36 -6.93 6.73
CA PHE A 29 3.13 -6.97 7.51
C PHE A 29 3.32 -7.89 8.70
N LYS A 30 2.94 -7.43 9.89
CA LYS A 30 2.95 -8.24 11.10
C LYS A 30 1.62 -8.14 11.81
N ASN A 31 0.97 -9.29 12.00
CA ASN A 31 -0.22 -9.39 12.81
C ASN A 31 0.16 -9.57 14.28
N ASN A 32 -0.33 -8.68 15.14
CA ASN A 32 -0.10 -8.73 16.57
C ASN A 32 -1.27 -9.38 17.33
N THR A 33 -2.36 -9.72 16.66
CA THR A 33 -3.57 -10.28 17.27
C THR A 33 -3.73 -11.78 16.95
N ASP A 34 -4.79 -12.37 17.51
CA ASP A 34 -5.21 -13.75 17.28
C ASP A 34 -6.31 -13.86 16.21
N GLN A 35 -6.58 -12.77 15.49
CA GLN A 35 -7.55 -12.68 14.39
C GLN A 35 -6.86 -12.82 13.03
N THR A 36 -7.58 -13.29 12.02
CA THR A 36 -7.10 -13.26 10.62
C THR A 36 -7.57 -11.99 9.94
N TYR A 37 -6.67 -11.29 9.24
CA TYR A 37 -7.00 -10.08 8.50
C TYR A 37 -6.97 -10.28 6.99
N ILE A 38 -7.89 -9.60 6.31
CA ILE A 38 -7.92 -9.43 4.86
C ILE A 38 -7.37 -8.05 4.56
N ILE A 39 -6.36 -7.98 3.69
CA ILE A 39 -5.71 -6.74 3.31
C ILE A 39 -5.72 -6.67 1.79
N ASP A 40 -6.23 -5.57 1.26
CA ASP A 40 -6.15 -5.26 -0.15
C ASP A 40 -4.84 -4.51 -0.43
N PRO A 41 -3.86 -5.10 -1.16
CA PRO A 41 -2.59 -4.43 -1.46
C PRO A 41 -2.73 -3.16 -2.33
N TYR A 42 -3.89 -2.95 -2.95
CA TYR A 42 -4.24 -1.73 -3.69
C TYR A 42 -5.32 -0.92 -2.96
N GLY A 43 -5.67 -1.28 -1.72
CA GLY A 43 -6.78 -0.69 -1.00
C GLY A 43 -6.50 0.66 -0.35
N PHE A 44 -5.24 1.09 -0.29
CA PHE A 44 -4.89 2.41 0.22
C PHE A 44 -5.15 3.48 -0.85
N VAL A 45 -6.06 4.40 -0.54
CA VAL A 45 -6.43 5.53 -1.40
C VAL A 45 -6.25 6.83 -0.65
N GLY A 46 -5.66 7.84 -1.31
CA GLY A 46 -5.49 9.16 -0.73
C GLY A 46 -4.55 10.05 -1.53
N LYS A 47 -3.65 10.73 -0.83
CA LYS A 47 -2.63 11.62 -1.39
C LYS A 47 -1.25 10.98 -1.26
N SER A 48 -0.47 11.09 -2.33
CA SER A 48 0.94 10.74 -2.32
C SER A 48 1.67 11.62 -3.33
N TYR A 49 2.86 12.08 -2.98
CA TYR A 49 3.75 12.83 -3.87
C TYR A 49 5.20 12.64 -3.46
N TRP A 50 6.11 13.03 -4.34
CA TRP A 50 7.54 12.91 -4.14
C TRP A 50 8.19 14.27 -3.91
N GLU A 51 9.23 14.26 -3.09
CA GLU A 51 10.15 15.38 -2.88
C GLU A 51 11.58 14.95 -3.26
N LEU A 52 12.35 15.89 -3.82
CA LEU A 52 13.80 15.81 -3.96
C LEU A 52 14.42 16.95 -3.16
N ASN A 53 15.28 16.64 -2.19
CA ASN A 53 15.93 17.64 -1.32
C ASN A 53 14.93 18.61 -0.65
N ASN A 54 13.74 18.10 -0.28
CA ASN A 54 12.60 18.83 0.30
C ASN A 54 11.84 19.76 -0.66
N GLU A 55 12.08 19.67 -1.97
CA GLU A 55 11.26 20.32 -3.00
C GLU A 55 10.32 19.31 -3.65
N VAL A 56 9.05 19.68 -3.79
CA VAL A 56 8.03 18.82 -4.43
C VAL A 56 8.40 18.59 -5.89
N LEU A 57 8.43 17.33 -6.31
CA LEU A 57 8.60 16.96 -7.71
C LEU A 57 7.28 17.08 -8.45
N ASN A 58 7.34 17.70 -9.62
CA ASN A 58 6.23 17.65 -10.57
C ASN A 58 6.29 16.33 -11.36
N PRO A 59 5.16 15.61 -11.51
CA PRO A 59 5.09 14.48 -12.41
C PRO A 59 5.40 14.90 -13.84
N ILE A 60 6.22 14.11 -14.54
CA ILE A 60 6.50 14.30 -15.97
C ILE A 60 5.34 13.80 -16.85
N ASN A 61 4.50 12.91 -16.32
CA ASN A 61 3.32 12.39 -17.00
C ASN A 61 2.33 11.79 -15.96
N PHE A 62 1.09 11.58 -16.38
CA PHE A 62 0.02 10.93 -15.60
C PHE A 62 -0.56 9.69 -16.28
N SER A 63 0.10 9.16 -17.31
CA SER A 63 -0.42 8.11 -18.19
C SER A 63 -0.28 6.67 -17.67
N ARG A 64 -0.30 6.43 -16.36
CA ARG A 64 -0.46 5.04 -15.89
C ARG A 64 -1.89 4.60 -16.22
N GLY A 65 -2.00 3.58 -17.08
CA GLY A 65 -3.27 2.95 -17.43
C GLY A 65 -4.04 2.49 -16.19
N TYR A 66 -5.35 2.24 -16.35
CA TYR A 66 -6.15 1.66 -15.29
C TYR A 66 -5.68 0.22 -15.07
N TYR A 67 -5.33 -0.16 -13.84
CA TYR A 67 -5.20 -1.58 -13.51
C TYR A 67 -6.62 -2.13 -13.44
N SER A 68 -7.07 -2.84 -14.47
CA SER A 68 -8.34 -3.55 -14.41
C SER A 68 -8.14 -4.78 -13.54
N ARG A 69 -8.59 -4.71 -12.28
CA ARG A 69 -8.87 -5.94 -11.54
C ARG A 69 -10.12 -6.55 -12.17
N GLU A 70 -9.92 -7.61 -12.94
CA GLU A 70 -11.03 -8.44 -13.40
C GLU A 70 -11.52 -9.33 -12.25
N ASP A 71 -12.77 -9.79 -12.35
CA ASP A 71 -13.51 -10.37 -11.22
C ASP A 71 -12.88 -11.65 -10.64
N GLU A 72 -12.19 -12.46 -11.47
CA GLU A 72 -11.55 -13.70 -11.04
C GLU A 72 -10.23 -13.49 -10.26
N ASP A 73 -9.58 -12.33 -10.43
CA ASP A 73 -8.25 -12.07 -9.86
C ASP A 73 -8.27 -11.51 -8.43
N CYS A 74 -9.41 -11.00 -7.95
CA CYS A 74 -9.45 -10.41 -6.60
C CYS A 74 -9.07 -11.42 -5.50
N GLY A 75 -9.55 -12.67 -5.57
CA GLY A 75 -9.21 -13.68 -4.57
C GLY A 75 -7.70 -13.95 -4.49
N ASN A 76 -6.99 -13.85 -5.62
CA ASN A 76 -5.54 -14.05 -5.71
C ASN A 76 -4.74 -12.83 -5.26
N ASP A 77 -5.30 -11.63 -5.43
CA ASP A 77 -4.66 -10.37 -5.06
C ASP A 77 -4.72 -10.06 -3.56
N LEU A 78 -5.74 -10.54 -2.84
CA LEU A 78 -5.90 -10.23 -1.42
C LEU A 78 -4.83 -10.91 -0.56
N ILE A 79 -4.27 -10.13 0.37
CA ILE A 79 -3.36 -10.64 1.37
C ILE A 79 -4.18 -11.16 2.55
N ILE A 80 -4.09 -12.46 2.81
CA ILE A 80 -4.64 -13.09 4.01
C ILE A 80 -3.53 -13.22 5.07
N LEU A 81 -3.65 -12.42 6.14
CA LEU A 81 -2.67 -12.37 7.21
C LEU A 81 -3.19 -13.10 8.45
N LYS A 82 -2.67 -14.31 8.69
CA LYS A 82 -3.05 -15.21 9.78
C LYS A 82 -2.64 -14.66 11.16
N PRO A 83 -3.21 -15.21 12.25
CA PRO A 83 -2.82 -14.89 13.62
C PRO A 83 -1.32 -14.93 13.82
N LYS A 84 -0.76 -13.89 14.45
CA LYS A 84 0.68 -13.74 14.74
C LYS A 84 1.62 -13.85 13.52
N GLN A 85 1.09 -13.89 12.31
CA GLN A 85 1.88 -14.07 11.10
C GLN A 85 2.66 -12.80 10.78
N LYS A 86 3.86 -13.02 10.22
CA LYS A 86 4.69 -11.99 9.60
C LYS A 86 4.95 -12.39 8.16
N ILE A 87 4.72 -11.48 7.22
CA ILE A 87 5.02 -11.68 5.79
C ILE A 87 5.68 -10.44 5.21
N ASP A 88 6.51 -10.66 4.20
CA ASP A 88 7.08 -9.59 3.39
C ASP A 88 6.38 -9.60 2.02
N THR A 89 5.86 -8.45 1.60
CA THR A 89 5.07 -8.31 0.36
C THR A 89 5.11 -6.88 -0.17
N THR A 90 4.52 -6.65 -1.33
CA THR A 90 4.37 -5.33 -1.93
C THR A 90 3.05 -4.68 -1.53
N LEU A 91 3.05 -3.34 -1.46
CA LEU A 91 1.87 -2.55 -1.11
C LEU A 91 1.85 -1.27 -1.96
N SER A 92 0.71 -0.97 -2.57
CA SER A 92 0.46 0.37 -3.10
C SER A 92 -0.02 1.27 -1.97
N LEU A 93 0.78 2.29 -1.66
CA LEU A 93 0.45 3.27 -0.61
C LEU A 93 -0.58 4.32 -1.08
N ASN A 94 -0.80 4.43 -2.39
CA ASN A 94 -1.88 5.22 -2.98
C ASN A 94 -2.18 4.68 -4.38
N TYR A 95 -3.21 3.85 -4.51
CA TYR A 95 -3.60 3.27 -5.79
C TYR A 95 -4.04 4.30 -6.83
N MET A 96 -4.56 5.46 -6.39
CA MET A 96 -4.99 6.53 -7.29
C MET A 96 -3.84 7.41 -7.78
N GLU A 97 -2.62 7.26 -7.27
CA GLU A 97 -1.47 8.04 -7.73
C GLU A 97 -0.99 7.55 -9.10
N ARG A 98 -1.25 8.35 -10.14
CA ARG A 98 -0.85 8.06 -11.53
C ARG A 98 0.40 8.81 -11.99
N GLY A 99 0.98 9.63 -11.12
CA GLY A 99 2.16 10.43 -11.43
C GLY A 99 3.36 9.56 -11.77
N ILE A 100 3.96 9.82 -12.92
CA ILE A 100 5.28 9.32 -13.28
C ILE A 100 6.27 10.44 -12.97
N TYR A 101 7.28 10.15 -12.17
CA TYR A 101 8.25 11.14 -11.70
C TYR A 101 9.62 10.85 -12.29
N ASP A 102 10.39 11.91 -12.55
CA ASP A 102 11.79 11.79 -12.95
C ASP A 102 12.69 11.59 -11.72
N PHE A 103 13.28 10.40 -11.64
CA PHE A 103 14.24 10.03 -10.61
C PHE A 103 15.69 10.01 -11.16
N SER A 104 16.00 10.73 -12.24
CA SER A 104 17.34 10.74 -12.86
C SER A 104 18.43 11.39 -11.99
N LYS A 105 18.04 12.33 -11.13
CA LYS A 105 18.97 13.10 -10.29
C LYS A 105 19.41 12.30 -9.06
N ALA A 106 20.66 12.48 -8.63
CA ALA A 106 21.11 12.00 -7.33
C ALA A 106 20.59 12.93 -6.21
N GLY A 107 20.30 12.37 -5.04
CA GLY A 107 19.88 13.17 -3.90
C GLY A 107 19.00 12.44 -2.89
N LYS A 108 18.47 13.22 -1.93
CA LYS A 108 17.58 12.70 -0.89
C LYS A 108 16.15 12.79 -1.37
N TYR A 109 15.59 11.64 -1.72
CA TYR A 109 14.19 11.54 -2.11
C TYR A 109 13.32 11.29 -0.88
N SER A 110 12.08 11.75 -0.92
CA SER A 110 11.07 11.40 0.07
C SER A 110 9.73 11.18 -0.60
N ARG A 111 9.02 10.13 -0.20
CA ARG A 111 7.62 9.93 -0.57
C ARG A 111 6.75 10.38 0.60
N ILE A 112 5.91 11.38 0.37
CA ILE A 112 4.91 11.82 1.35
C ILE A 112 3.63 11.06 1.04
N VAL A 113 3.04 10.44 2.06
CA VAL A 113 1.83 9.61 1.93
C VAL A 113 0.83 9.96 3.00
N GLU A 114 -0.42 10.17 2.59
CA GLU A 114 -1.60 10.24 3.44
C GLU A 114 -2.70 9.42 2.77
N SER A 115 -2.97 8.21 3.27
CA SER A 115 -3.94 7.31 2.65
C SER A 115 -4.71 6.49 3.68
N LYS A 116 -5.89 6.03 3.26
CA LYS A 116 -6.78 5.18 4.07
C LYS A 116 -7.04 3.87 3.34
N HIS A 117 -7.12 2.79 4.10
CA HIS A 117 -7.53 1.48 3.65
C HIS A 117 -8.85 1.13 4.32
N ASN A 118 -9.91 0.98 3.52
CA ASN A 118 -11.25 0.63 3.96
C ASN A 118 -12.05 0.01 2.79
N LYS A 119 -13.28 -0.43 3.07
CA LYS A 119 -14.17 -1.08 2.08
C LYS A 119 -14.77 -0.10 1.06
N ASP A 120 -14.69 1.20 1.34
CA ASP A 120 -15.13 2.26 0.45
C ASP A 120 -14.08 2.57 -0.63
N ASN A 121 -12.95 1.86 -0.62
CA ASN A 121 -12.01 1.92 -1.72
C ASN A 121 -12.72 1.49 -3.03
N GLY A 122 -12.21 1.95 -4.17
CA GLY A 122 -12.82 1.72 -5.48
C GLY A 122 -12.72 0.28 -6.00
N MET A 123 -12.69 -0.73 -5.12
CA MET A 123 -12.60 -2.14 -5.50
C MET A 123 -13.86 -2.62 -6.27
N PRO A 124 -13.71 -3.57 -7.21
CA PRO A 124 -14.82 -4.22 -7.90
C PRO A 124 -15.86 -4.86 -6.97
N SER A 125 -17.10 -4.97 -7.42
CA SER A 125 -18.21 -5.56 -6.63
C SER A 125 -18.00 -7.04 -6.31
N SER A 126 -17.43 -7.80 -7.24
CA SER A 126 -17.00 -9.20 -7.04
C SER A 126 -16.04 -9.34 -5.86
N CYS A 127 -15.08 -8.42 -5.76
CA CYS A 127 -14.10 -8.37 -4.69
C CYS A 127 -14.76 -8.08 -3.34
N LYS A 128 -15.73 -7.15 -3.32
CA LYS A 128 -16.55 -6.87 -2.13
C LYS A 128 -17.33 -8.11 -1.68
N GLN A 129 -17.92 -8.84 -2.62
CA GLN A 129 -18.65 -10.07 -2.31
C GLN A 129 -17.74 -11.13 -1.68
N TYR A 130 -16.57 -11.39 -2.27
CA TYR A 130 -15.62 -12.36 -1.73
C TYR A 130 -15.13 -11.98 -0.32
N ILE A 131 -14.84 -10.70 -0.09
CA ILE A 131 -14.48 -10.19 1.25
C ILE A 131 -15.62 -10.44 2.25
N ASN A 132 -16.87 -10.14 1.88
CA ASN A 132 -18.02 -10.38 2.74
C ASN A 132 -18.17 -11.87 3.11
N GLU A 133 -17.93 -12.79 2.17
CA GLU A 133 -17.94 -14.23 2.43
C GLU A 133 -16.85 -14.66 3.41
N LEU A 134 -15.66 -14.06 3.34
CA LEU A 134 -14.58 -14.30 4.29
C LEU A 134 -14.92 -13.72 5.67
N GLU A 135 -15.54 -12.54 5.74
CA GLU A 135 -15.94 -11.94 7.02
C GLU A 135 -17.01 -12.75 7.75
N ILE A 136 -17.96 -13.36 7.02
CA ILE A 136 -18.91 -14.32 7.59
C ILE A 136 -18.18 -15.51 8.24
N LYS A 137 -17.02 -15.89 7.71
CA LYS A 137 -16.15 -16.96 8.27
C LYS A 137 -15.25 -16.47 9.43
N GLY A 138 -15.42 -15.22 9.89
CA GLY A 138 -14.67 -14.64 11.01
C GLY A 138 -13.35 -13.97 10.64
N TYR A 139 -13.12 -13.69 9.36
CA TYR A 139 -11.99 -12.87 8.92
C TYR A 139 -12.32 -11.38 9.14
N HIS A 140 -11.31 -10.54 9.28
CA HIS A 140 -11.50 -9.11 9.50
C HIS A 140 -10.87 -8.31 8.38
N PHE A 141 -11.67 -7.54 7.62
CA PHE A 141 -11.09 -6.59 6.69
C PHE A 141 -10.30 -5.52 7.45
N LEU A 142 -9.07 -5.23 7.01
CA LEU A 142 -8.25 -4.21 7.64
C LEU A 142 -8.87 -2.83 7.42
N GLU A 143 -9.10 -2.08 8.49
CA GLU A 143 -9.36 -0.64 8.43
C GLU A 143 -8.16 0.09 9.02
N ASP A 144 -7.49 0.91 8.21
CA ASP A 144 -6.26 1.57 8.62
C ASP A 144 -5.97 2.86 7.86
N SER A 145 -4.96 3.58 8.33
CA SER A 145 -4.43 4.78 7.67
C SER A 145 -2.92 4.86 7.79
N ILE A 146 -2.31 5.39 6.74
CA ILE A 146 -0.88 5.69 6.69
C ILE A 146 -0.72 7.21 6.54
N VAL A 147 0.08 7.79 7.42
CA VAL A 147 0.54 9.18 7.33
C VAL A 147 2.04 9.17 7.56
N ALA A 148 2.82 9.24 6.48
CA ALA A 148 4.26 8.98 6.54
C ALA A 148 5.06 9.83 5.55
N LYS A 149 6.28 10.21 5.96
CA LYS A 149 7.37 10.66 5.09
C LYS A 149 8.39 9.55 5.00
N ILE A 150 8.46 8.88 3.86
CA ILE A 150 9.33 7.72 3.64
C ILE A 150 10.60 8.21 2.94
N PRO A 151 11.79 8.10 3.56
CA PRO A 151 13.03 8.53 2.95
C PRO A 151 13.56 7.48 1.97
N PHE A 152 14.06 7.96 0.83
CA PHE A 152 14.68 7.18 -0.23
C PHE A 152 16.08 7.73 -0.53
N ILE A 153 16.99 6.83 -0.90
CA ILE A 153 18.35 7.19 -1.36
C ILE A 153 18.52 6.72 -2.80
N LYS A 154 19.16 7.57 -3.61
CA LYS A 154 19.59 7.27 -4.97
C LYS A 154 21.03 7.68 -5.16
#